data_AF-A0A1G5TH89-F1
#
_entry.id   AF-A0A1G5TH89-F1
#
_cell.length_a   1.000
_cell.length_b   1.000
_cell.length_c   1.000
_cell.angle_alpha   90.00
_cell.angle_beta   90.00
_cell.angle_gamma   90.00
#
_symmetry.space_group_name_H-M   'P 1'
#
loop_
_entity.id
_entity.type
_entity.pdbx_description
1 polymer ?
#
loop_
_entity_poly.entity_id
_entity_poly.type
_entity_poly.pdbx_seq_one_letter_code
_entity_poly.pdbx_strand_id
1 'polypeptide(L)'
;MPETLPIDTDAAWTAFDARDRRRDGRFVVAVHTTGIYCKPSCPARRPKRENVSFYHDGAEAQAAGYRACLRCKPDDAARDQVAVARAITLIEADAATALDALAAAVGYAPHHFHRLFKRATGVTPAAYARGLRATRAAQALTEEDSVTNAIYEAGYSAPSRFYEQGAARLGMSPSLWRKGGAGVVIRWTIAATSLGPLLVAATDKGLCRVSFDEGEAALRARFQNAEIVPGGAALADLAAQVAAAVESPERDIDLPLDVRGTAFQEAVWQALRAIPFGETRTYRELAAAAGNPQAVRAAGTACGANPVSIVIPCHRAQRADGSMAGYAWGIDRKVALRKREGVE
;
A
#
# COMPACT_ATOMS: atom_id res chain seq x y z
N MET A 1 -8.98 -30.59 -12.37
CA MET A 1 -10.24 -29.81 -12.33
C MET A 1 -10.36 -29.29 -10.90
N PRO A 2 -10.36 -27.97 -10.65
CA PRO A 2 -10.50 -27.48 -9.29
C PRO A 2 -11.91 -27.80 -8.80
N GLU A 3 -11.98 -28.48 -7.66
CA GLU A 3 -13.21 -28.89 -6.98
C GLU A 3 -13.95 -27.64 -6.50
N THR A 4 -15.11 -27.35 -7.08
CA THR A 4 -15.97 -26.23 -6.65
C THR A 4 -16.56 -26.55 -5.28
N LEU A 5 -16.03 -25.88 -4.25
CA LEU A 5 -16.56 -25.95 -2.88
C LEU A 5 -18.07 -25.63 -2.85
N PRO A 6 -18.91 -26.43 -2.16
CA PRO A 6 -20.34 -26.22 -2.11
C PRO A 6 -20.70 -24.86 -1.47
N ILE A 7 -21.72 -24.19 -2.01
CA ILE A 7 -22.23 -22.92 -1.46
C ILE A 7 -22.98 -23.22 -0.15
N ASP A 8 -22.51 -22.64 0.95
CA ASP A 8 -23.28 -22.56 2.18
C ASP A 8 -24.50 -21.64 1.97
N THR A 9 -25.69 -22.25 1.90
CA THR A 9 -26.96 -21.57 1.60
C THR A 9 -27.46 -20.72 2.77
N ASP A 10 -27.02 -20.97 4.01
CA ASP A 10 -27.33 -20.14 5.18
C ASP A 10 -26.49 -18.87 5.19
N ALA A 11 -25.20 -19.00 4.95
CA ALA A 11 -24.31 -17.85 4.80
C ALA A 11 -24.67 -17.00 3.58
N ALA A 12 -25.01 -17.64 2.45
CA ALA A 12 -25.41 -16.95 1.23
C ALA A 12 -26.73 -16.19 1.40
N TRP A 13 -27.71 -16.78 2.09
CA TRP A 13 -28.97 -16.10 2.43
C TRP A 13 -28.74 -14.90 3.34
N THR A 14 -27.96 -15.06 4.40
CA THR A 14 -27.65 -13.97 5.35
C THR A 14 -27.00 -12.79 4.63
N ALA A 15 -26.03 -13.06 3.75
CA ALA A 15 -25.38 -12.05 2.92
C ALA A 15 -26.33 -11.38 1.93
N PHE A 16 -27.20 -12.15 1.28
CA PHE A 16 -28.21 -11.61 0.38
C PHE A 16 -29.20 -10.72 1.14
N ASP A 17 -29.75 -11.17 2.26
CA ASP A 17 -30.72 -10.42 3.04
C ASP A 17 -30.14 -9.08 3.53
N ALA A 18 -28.90 -9.10 4.05
CA ALA A 18 -28.14 -7.92 4.47
C ALA A 18 -27.68 -6.99 3.32
N ARG A 19 -27.90 -7.37 2.06
CA ARG A 19 -27.40 -6.67 0.86
C ARG A 19 -25.88 -6.49 0.84
N ASP A 20 -25.14 -7.49 1.31
CA ASP A 20 -23.70 -7.39 1.48
C ASP A 20 -22.97 -7.26 0.14
N ARG A 21 -22.45 -6.06 -0.15
CA ARG A 21 -21.63 -5.77 -1.33
C ARG A 21 -20.33 -6.54 -1.39
N ARG A 22 -19.78 -6.98 -0.25
CA ARG A 22 -18.51 -7.73 -0.19
C ARG A 22 -18.66 -9.15 -0.76
N ARG A 23 -19.90 -9.60 -0.93
CA ARG A 23 -20.25 -10.94 -1.45
C ARG A 23 -20.62 -10.91 -2.94
N ASP A 24 -20.74 -9.73 -3.56
CA ASP A 24 -20.92 -9.61 -5.01
C ASP A 24 -19.81 -10.35 -5.77
N GLY A 25 -20.19 -11.17 -6.76
CA GLY A 25 -19.26 -11.95 -7.58
C GLY A 25 -18.78 -13.27 -6.96
N ARG A 26 -19.20 -13.61 -5.73
CA ARG A 26 -18.94 -14.94 -5.12
C ARG A 26 -20.03 -15.97 -5.38
N PHE A 27 -21.26 -15.49 -5.55
CA PHE A 27 -22.43 -16.27 -5.92
C PHE A 27 -23.49 -15.32 -6.48
N VAL A 28 -24.49 -15.88 -7.15
CA VAL A 28 -25.70 -15.18 -7.59
C VAL A 28 -26.93 -15.83 -6.95
N VAL A 29 -27.96 -15.01 -6.76
CA VAL A 29 -29.23 -15.43 -6.16
C VAL A 29 -30.30 -15.45 -7.23
N ALA A 30 -30.79 -16.64 -7.55
CA ALA A 30 -31.88 -16.88 -8.48
C ALA A 30 -33.21 -16.92 -7.73
N VAL A 31 -34.20 -16.17 -8.23
CA VAL A 31 -35.52 -16.06 -7.63
C VAL A 31 -36.52 -16.85 -8.47
N HIS A 32 -37.03 -17.94 -7.90
CA HIS A 32 -37.94 -18.88 -8.59
C HIS A 32 -39.16 -18.19 -9.19
N THR A 33 -39.79 -17.29 -8.42
CA THR A 33 -41.04 -16.63 -8.81
C THR A 33 -40.89 -15.63 -9.96
N THR A 34 -39.68 -15.12 -10.21
CA THR A 34 -39.45 -14.12 -11.26
C THR A 34 -38.60 -14.63 -12.41
N GLY A 35 -37.98 -15.81 -12.27
CA GLY A 35 -37.02 -16.33 -13.24
C GLY A 35 -35.78 -15.44 -13.39
N ILE A 36 -35.46 -14.62 -12.39
CA ILE A 36 -34.35 -13.64 -12.43
C ILE A 36 -33.29 -14.03 -11.41
N TYR A 37 -32.01 -14.00 -11.83
CA TYR A 37 -30.89 -14.03 -10.89
C TYR A 37 -30.26 -12.65 -10.71
N CYS A 38 -29.75 -12.40 -9.50
CA CYS A 38 -29.21 -11.11 -9.10
C CYS A 38 -28.01 -11.27 -8.15
N LYS A 39 -27.24 -10.20 -8.00
CA LYS A 39 -26.11 -10.18 -7.05
C LYS A 39 -26.59 -9.99 -5.60
N PRO A 40 -25.81 -10.40 -4.60
CA PRO A 40 -26.12 -10.22 -3.17
C PRO A 40 -26.57 -8.79 -2.82
N SER A 41 -25.88 -7.78 -3.34
CA SER A 41 -26.19 -6.37 -3.08
C SER A 41 -27.36 -5.79 -3.87
N CYS A 42 -28.08 -6.60 -4.65
CA CYS A 42 -29.15 -6.12 -5.51
C CYS A 42 -30.19 -5.29 -4.73
N PRO A 43 -30.55 -4.07 -5.18
CA PRO A 43 -31.52 -3.21 -4.50
C PRO A 43 -32.98 -3.67 -4.65
N ALA A 44 -33.25 -4.76 -5.38
CA ALA A 44 -34.59 -5.30 -5.52
C ALA A 44 -35.18 -5.73 -4.16
N ARG A 45 -36.52 -5.80 -4.10
CA ARG A 45 -37.24 -6.32 -2.92
C ARG A 45 -36.81 -7.76 -2.66
N ARG A 46 -36.58 -8.11 -1.40
CA ARG A 46 -36.17 -9.46 -1.02
C ARG A 46 -37.35 -10.43 -1.21
N PRO A 47 -37.19 -11.53 -1.98
CA PRO A 47 -38.16 -12.61 -2.01
C PRO A 47 -38.14 -13.37 -0.68
N LYS A 48 -39.07 -14.31 -0.48
CA LYS A 48 -38.99 -15.25 0.66
C LYS A 48 -37.83 -16.21 0.45
N ARG A 49 -37.25 -16.71 1.55
CA ARG A 49 -36.13 -17.67 1.53
C ARG A 49 -36.44 -18.95 0.76
N GLU A 50 -37.65 -19.46 0.90
CA GLU A 50 -38.13 -20.65 0.15
C GLU A 50 -38.16 -20.45 -1.38
N ASN A 51 -38.14 -19.19 -1.86
CA ASN A 51 -38.25 -18.84 -3.27
C ASN A 51 -36.91 -18.49 -3.93
N VAL A 52 -35.79 -18.87 -3.32
CA VAL A 52 -34.45 -18.59 -3.87
C VAL A 52 -33.56 -19.83 -3.92
N SER A 53 -32.74 -19.85 -4.96
CA SER A 53 -31.60 -20.76 -5.09
C SER A 53 -30.32 -19.95 -5.31
N PHE A 54 -29.18 -20.54 -4.94
CA PHE A 54 -27.87 -19.93 -5.08
C PHE A 54 -27.05 -20.68 -6.13
N TYR A 55 -26.35 -19.94 -6.97
CA TYR A 55 -25.46 -20.46 -7.99
C TYR A 55 -24.10 -19.78 -7.89
N HIS A 56 -23.02 -20.44 -8.33
CA HIS A 56 -21.66 -19.91 -8.23
C HIS A 56 -21.47 -18.68 -9.10
N ASP A 57 -22.09 -18.66 -10.27
CA ASP A 57 -22.01 -17.56 -11.21
C ASP A 57 -23.29 -17.43 -12.05
N GLY A 58 -23.31 -16.40 -12.90
CA GLY A 58 -24.42 -16.17 -13.82
C GLY A 58 -24.56 -17.25 -14.90
N ALA A 59 -23.48 -17.94 -15.29
CA ALA A 59 -23.52 -18.97 -16.33
C ALA A 59 -24.26 -20.22 -15.82
N GLU A 60 -24.00 -20.63 -14.58
CA GLU A 60 -24.70 -21.71 -13.91
C GLU A 60 -26.19 -21.38 -13.71
N ALA A 61 -26.50 -20.14 -13.30
CA ALA A 61 -27.89 -19.68 -13.19
C ALA A 61 -28.60 -19.63 -14.55
N GLN A 62 -27.92 -19.24 -15.64
CA GLN A 62 -28.49 -19.25 -16.99
C GLN A 62 -28.73 -20.67 -17.51
N ALA A 63 -27.81 -21.59 -17.26
CA ALA A 63 -27.98 -23.00 -17.59
C ALA A 63 -29.19 -23.62 -16.86
N ALA A 64 -29.49 -23.13 -15.65
CA ALA A 64 -30.68 -23.49 -14.89
C ALA A 64 -31.97 -22.73 -15.31
N GLY A 65 -31.92 -21.90 -16.35
CA GLY A 65 -33.08 -21.23 -16.95
C GLY A 65 -33.39 -19.83 -16.42
N TYR A 66 -32.51 -19.23 -15.62
CA TYR A 66 -32.72 -17.88 -15.07
C TYR A 66 -32.11 -16.78 -15.95
N ARG A 67 -32.73 -15.60 -15.95
CA ARG A 67 -32.25 -14.42 -16.68
C ARG A 67 -31.55 -13.42 -15.75
N ALA A 68 -30.52 -12.74 -16.26
CA ALA A 68 -29.83 -11.70 -15.51
C ALA A 68 -30.75 -10.53 -15.12
N CYS A 69 -30.65 -10.08 -13.88
CA CYS A 69 -31.38 -8.92 -13.40
C CYS A 69 -30.91 -7.64 -14.10
N LEU A 70 -31.83 -6.98 -14.83
CA LEU A 70 -31.53 -5.73 -15.53
C LEU A 70 -31.22 -4.54 -14.61
N ARG A 71 -31.63 -4.63 -13.33
CA ARG A 71 -31.43 -3.55 -12.35
C ARG A 71 -30.04 -3.59 -11.71
N CYS A 72 -29.59 -4.77 -11.30
CA CYS A 72 -28.29 -4.93 -10.65
C CYS A 72 -27.18 -5.39 -11.59
N LYS A 73 -27.55 -5.83 -12.81
CA LYS A 73 -26.69 -6.30 -13.90
C LYS A 73 -25.57 -7.20 -13.36
N PRO A 74 -25.92 -8.38 -12.81
CA PRO A 74 -24.96 -9.23 -12.09
C PRO A 74 -23.78 -9.64 -12.97
N ASP A 75 -24.02 -9.82 -14.28
CA ASP A 75 -22.99 -10.19 -15.24
C ASP A 75 -22.04 -9.03 -15.55
N ASP A 76 -22.47 -7.77 -15.41
CA ASP A 76 -21.61 -6.61 -15.66
C ASP A 76 -20.48 -6.55 -14.63
N ALA A 77 -20.70 -6.98 -13.38
CA ALA A 77 -19.65 -6.98 -12.36
C ALA A 77 -18.57 -8.05 -12.61
N ALA A 78 -18.98 -9.24 -13.05
CA ALA A 78 -18.06 -10.29 -13.47
C ALA A 78 -17.32 -9.88 -14.75
N ARG A 79 -18.05 -9.33 -15.74
CA ARG A 79 -17.50 -8.79 -16.97
C ARG A 79 -16.50 -7.66 -16.70
N ASP A 80 -16.81 -6.76 -15.77
CA ASP A 80 -15.94 -5.66 -15.33
C ASP A 80 -14.61 -6.19 -14.76
N GLN A 81 -14.67 -7.21 -13.90
CA GLN A 81 -13.48 -7.84 -13.32
C GLN A 81 -12.64 -8.56 -14.37
N VAL A 82 -13.28 -9.34 -15.25
CA VAL A 82 -12.62 -10.04 -16.37
C VAL A 82 -11.99 -9.03 -17.33
N ALA A 83 -12.68 -7.93 -17.63
CA ALA A 83 -12.19 -6.85 -18.48
C ALA A 83 -10.95 -6.17 -17.87
N VAL A 84 -10.97 -5.86 -16.58
CA VAL A 84 -9.82 -5.25 -15.90
C VAL A 84 -8.64 -6.22 -15.84
N ALA A 85 -8.86 -7.49 -15.50
CA ALA A 85 -7.80 -8.50 -15.47
C ALA A 85 -7.16 -8.70 -16.86
N ARG A 86 -7.98 -8.82 -17.91
CA ARG A 86 -7.50 -8.95 -19.29
C ARG A 86 -6.74 -7.70 -19.75
N ALA A 87 -7.17 -6.50 -19.38
CA ALA A 87 -6.44 -5.28 -19.69
C ALA A 87 -5.11 -5.17 -18.93
N ILE A 88 -5.05 -5.63 -17.67
CA ILE A 88 -3.78 -5.74 -16.94
C ILE A 88 -2.82 -6.63 -17.71
N THR A 89 -3.25 -7.82 -18.16
CA THR A 89 -2.42 -8.71 -18.98
C THR A 89 -1.96 -8.07 -20.28
N LEU A 90 -2.80 -7.28 -20.95
CA LEU A 90 -2.43 -6.55 -22.17
C LEU A 90 -1.41 -5.44 -21.89
N ILE A 91 -1.58 -4.67 -20.82
CA ILE A 91 -0.61 -3.65 -20.40
C ILE A 91 0.70 -4.31 -19.95
N GLU A 92 0.62 -5.49 -19.34
CA GLU A 92 1.77 -6.31 -19.01
C GLU A 92 2.48 -6.81 -20.26
N ALA A 93 1.79 -7.29 -21.28
CA ALA A 93 2.43 -7.69 -22.53
C ALA A 93 3.09 -6.48 -23.23
N ASP A 94 2.37 -5.37 -23.36
CA ASP A 94 2.85 -4.14 -23.98
C ASP A 94 2.31 -2.89 -23.25
N ALA A 95 3.21 -2.23 -22.52
CA ALA A 95 2.86 -1.03 -21.76
C ALA A 95 2.66 0.22 -22.65
N ALA A 96 2.97 0.16 -23.95
CA ALA A 96 2.65 1.21 -24.92
C ALA A 96 1.19 1.20 -25.38
N THR A 97 0.41 0.16 -25.05
CA THR A 97 -0.98 0.03 -25.48
C THR A 97 -1.83 1.24 -25.07
N ALA A 98 -2.42 1.92 -26.07
CA ALA A 98 -3.27 3.08 -25.85
C ALA A 98 -4.62 2.70 -25.19
N LEU A 99 -5.23 3.66 -24.48
CA LEU A 99 -6.51 3.45 -23.78
C LEU A 99 -7.61 2.95 -24.74
N ASP A 100 -7.66 3.47 -25.96
CA ASP A 100 -8.68 3.09 -26.94
C ASP A 100 -8.52 1.63 -27.38
N ALA A 101 -7.28 1.16 -27.55
CA ALA A 101 -6.98 -0.23 -27.87
C ALA A 101 -7.31 -1.16 -26.69
N LEU A 102 -6.99 -0.76 -25.46
CA LEU A 102 -7.35 -1.52 -24.25
C LEU A 102 -8.87 -1.64 -24.10
N ALA A 103 -9.59 -0.54 -24.30
CA ALA A 103 -11.04 -0.49 -24.19
C ALA A 103 -11.72 -1.31 -25.31
N ALA A 104 -11.21 -1.25 -26.54
CA ALA A 104 -11.68 -2.10 -27.63
C ALA A 104 -11.45 -3.60 -27.35
N ALA A 105 -10.28 -3.96 -26.83
CA ALA A 105 -9.92 -5.35 -26.54
C ALA A 105 -10.75 -6.00 -25.43
N VAL A 106 -11.36 -5.20 -24.55
CA VAL A 106 -12.22 -5.66 -23.46
C VAL A 106 -13.71 -5.35 -23.68
N GLY A 107 -14.06 -4.73 -24.82
CA GLY A 107 -15.44 -4.47 -25.22
C GLY A 107 -16.13 -3.36 -24.42
N TYR A 108 -15.40 -2.28 -24.10
CA TYR A 108 -15.91 -1.08 -23.41
C TYR A 108 -15.59 0.19 -24.21
N ALA A 109 -16.38 1.25 -23.99
CA ALA A 109 -16.03 2.58 -24.46
C ALA A 109 -14.82 3.14 -23.65
N PRO A 110 -13.89 3.89 -24.26
CA PRO A 110 -12.65 4.33 -23.62
C PRO A 110 -12.84 5.06 -22.28
N HIS A 111 -13.76 6.03 -22.24
CA HIS A 111 -14.05 6.80 -21.03
C HIS A 111 -14.69 5.95 -19.93
N HIS A 112 -15.55 4.98 -20.30
CA HIS A 112 -16.16 4.06 -19.35
C HIS A 112 -15.12 3.09 -18.78
N PHE A 113 -14.27 2.53 -19.64
CA PHE A 113 -13.20 1.64 -19.26
C PHE A 113 -12.16 2.33 -18.35
N HIS A 114 -11.80 3.58 -18.65
CA HIS A 114 -10.92 4.38 -17.81
C HIS A 114 -11.42 4.49 -16.35
N ARG A 115 -12.71 4.82 -16.17
CA ARG A 115 -13.32 4.90 -14.84
C ARG A 115 -13.42 3.55 -14.16
N LEU A 116 -13.77 2.51 -14.91
CA LEU A 116 -13.83 1.13 -14.42
C LEU A 116 -12.47 0.66 -13.90
N PHE A 117 -11.43 0.81 -14.72
CA PHE A 117 -10.06 0.41 -14.38
C PHE A 117 -9.54 1.19 -13.16
N LYS A 118 -9.77 2.50 -13.11
CA LYS A 118 -9.40 3.33 -11.95
C LYS A 118 -10.12 2.92 -10.67
N ARG A 119 -11.41 2.60 -10.76
CA ARG A 119 -12.20 2.11 -9.62
C ARG A 119 -11.71 0.76 -9.12
N ALA A 120 -11.31 -0.13 -10.03
CA ALA A 120 -10.88 -1.49 -9.69
C ALA A 120 -9.42 -1.58 -9.21
N THR A 121 -8.52 -0.76 -9.76
CA THR A 121 -7.07 -0.84 -9.49
C THR A 121 -6.54 0.31 -8.63
N GLY A 122 -7.36 1.34 -8.39
CA GLY A 122 -6.97 2.58 -7.72
C GLY A 122 -6.26 3.60 -8.63
N VAL A 123 -5.79 3.19 -9.82
CA VAL A 123 -4.99 4.03 -10.74
C VAL A 123 -5.52 3.96 -12.17
N THR A 124 -5.20 4.94 -13.02
CA THR A 124 -5.64 4.92 -14.43
C THR A 124 -4.84 3.90 -15.24
N PRO A 125 -5.36 3.39 -16.39
CA PRO A 125 -4.59 2.49 -17.26
C PRO A 125 -3.22 3.06 -17.66
N ALA A 126 -3.16 4.35 -17.97
CA ALA A 126 -1.92 5.05 -18.30
C ALA A 126 -0.96 5.17 -17.10
N ALA A 127 -1.48 5.34 -15.88
CA ALA A 127 -0.65 5.34 -14.67
C ALA A 127 -0.10 3.93 -14.37
N TYR A 128 -0.91 2.89 -14.53
CA TYR A 128 -0.52 1.50 -14.37
C TYR A 128 0.57 1.09 -15.37
N ALA A 129 0.38 1.40 -16.66
CA ALA A 129 1.37 1.15 -17.72
C ALA A 129 2.68 1.91 -17.51
N ARG A 130 2.62 3.16 -17.02
CA ARG A 130 3.81 3.93 -16.64
C ARG A 130 4.56 3.29 -15.47
N GLY A 131 3.84 2.82 -14.44
CA GLY A 131 4.44 2.10 -13.32
C GLY A 131 5.19 0.85 -13.76
N LEU A 132 4.59 0.06 -14.66
CA LEU A 132 5.23 -1.15 -15.18
C LEU A 132 6.46 -0.84 -16.04
N ARG A 133 6.43 0.18 -16.90
CA ARG A 133 7.63 0.62 -17.65
C ARG A 133 8.74 1.05 -16.72
N ALA A 134 8.42 1.77 -15.66
CA ALA A 134 9.42 2.19 -14.67
C ALA A 134 10.02 0.98 -13.94
N THR A 135 9.21 -0.02 -13.59
CA THR A 135 9.71 -1.27 -12.98
C THR A 135 10.57 -2.08 -13.95
N ARG A 136 10.18 -2.20 -15.22
CA ARG A 136 10.96 -2.92 -16.25
C ARG A 136 12.27 -2.23 -16.58
N ALA A 137 12.24 -0.91 -16.70
CA ALA A 137 13.46 -0.13 -16.86
C ALA A 137 14.37 -0.33 -15.64
N ALA A 138 13.84 -0.25 -14.42
CA ALA A 138 14.62 -0.51 -13.21
C ALA A 138 15.20 -1.94 -13.16
N GLN A 139 14.48 -2.94 -13.66
CA GLN A 139 14.94 -4.33 -13.72
C GLN A 139 16.01 -4.55 -14.79
N ALA A 140 15.85 -3.99 -15.99
CA ALA A 140 16.87 -4.04 -17.05
C ALA A 140 18.17 -3.33 -16.64
N LEU A 141 18.07 -2.29 -15.81
CA LEU A 141 19.21 -1.55 -15.26
C LEU A 141 19.91 -2.24 -14.08
N THR A 142 19.35 -3.33 -13.56
CA THR A 142 20.03 -4.18 -12.56
C THR A 142 20.98 -5.21 -13.19
N GLU A 143 20.87 -5.46 -14.49
CA GLU A 143 21.73 -6.41 -15.21
C GLU A 143 22.95 -5.75 -15.87
N GLU A 144 22.96 -4.42 -16.09
CA GLU A 144 24.12 -3.71 -16.62
C GLU A 144 24.41 -2.40 -15.86
N ASP A 145 25.64 -2.31 -15.36
CA ASP A 145 26.22 -1.17 -14.65
C ASP A 145 26.15 0.13 -15.46
N SER A 146 25.17 0.99 -15.17
CA SER A 146 25.35 2.45 -15.16
C SER A 146 24.09 3.19 -14.70
N VAL A 147 23.80 3.07 -13.40
CA VAL A 147 22.70 3.78 -12.73
C VAL A 147 23.06 5.26 -12.55
N THR A 148 23.03 6.04 -13.63
CA THR A 148 23.14 7.51 -13.52
C THR A 148 22.21 8.25 -14.49
N ASN A 149 21.87 7.68 -15.65
CA ASN A 149 20.95 8.35 -16.60
C ASN A 149 19.47 7.98 -16.43
N ALA A 150 19.13 6.88 -15.76
CA ALA A 150 17.75 6.44 -15.56
C ALA A 150 16.95 7.26 -14.52
N ILE A 151 17.63 8.15 -13.79
CA ILE A 151 17.02 9.01 -12.77
C ILE A 151 16.30 10.21 -13.42
N TYR A 152 16.64 10.56 -14.67
CA TYR A 152 16.10 11.73 -15.35
C TYR A 152 14.85 11.47 -16.20
N GLU A 153 14.61 10.23 -16.68
CA GLU A 153 13.47 9.92 -17.54
C GLU A 153 12.30 9.21 -16.83
N ALA A 154 12.23 9.31 -15.50
CA ALA A 154 11.13 8.81 -14.67
C ALA A 154 9.80 9.59 -14.85
N GLY A 155 9.70 10.51 -15.82
CA GLY A 155 8.41 11.04 -16.28
C GLY A 155 7.54 11.75 -15.23
N TYR A 156 8.13 12.31 -14.18
CA TYR A 156 7.62 13.57 -13.64
C TYR A 156 7.78 14.59 -14.77
N SER A 157 6.69 14.91 -15.47
CA SER A 157 6.71 15.88 -16.56
C SER A 157 6.99 17.25 -15.95
N ALA A 158 8.25 17.65 -16.07
CA ALA A 158 8.89 18.78 -15.44
C ALA A 158 9.07 18.68 -13.90
N PRO A 159 10.26 19.00 -13.39
CA PRO A 159 10.53 19.17 -11.97
C PRO A 159 9.88 20.46 -11.40
N SER A 160 8.72 20.87 -11.91
CA SER A 160 8.00 22.07 -11.47
C SER A 160 6.54 21.82 -11.11
N ARG A 161 5.89 20.74 -11.59
CA ARG A 161 4.45 20.49 -11.29
C ARG A 161 4.12 19.38 -10.29
N PHE A 162 5.10 18.58 -9.87
CA PHE A 162 5.02 17.88 -8.58
C PHE A 162 5.37 18.80 -7.40
N TYR A 163 5.97 19.96 -7.69
CA TYR A 163 6.36 20.95 -6.70
C TYR A 163 5.24 21.94 -6.33
N GLU A 164 4.13 21.95 -7.08
CA GLU A 164 3.02 22.92 -6.90
C GLU A 164 1.78 22.36 -6.17
N GLN A 165 1.65 21.04 -5.97
CA GLN A 165 0.50 20.46 -5.26
C GLN A 165 0.91 19.43 -4.20
N GLY A 166 1.31 19.95 -3.03
CA GLY A 166 0.69 19.54 -1.76
C GLY A 166 1.02 18.16 -1.16
N ALA A 167 2.27 17.71 -1.19
CA ALA A 167 2.75 16.75 -0.20
C ALA A 167 4.18 17.13 0.23
N ALA A 168 4.31 17.61 1.48
CA ALA A 168 5.59 17.98 2.07
C ALA A 168 6.60 16.83 1.94
N ARG A 169 7.76 17.12 1.32
CA ARG A 169 8.91 16.20 1.31
C ARG A 169 9.29 15.85 2.75
N LEU A 170 9.61 14.57 3.01
CA LEU A 170 10.21 14.10 4.26
C LEU A 170 11.75 14.25 4.29
N GLY A 171 12.33 15.24 3.59
CA GLY A 171 13.79 15.43 3.60
C GLY A 171 14.46 15.85 2.28
N MET A 172 15.80 15.92 2.31
CA MET A 172 16.73 16.59 1.36
C MET A 172 16.80 16.11 -0.09
N SER A 173 17.44 16.94 -0.93
CA SER A 173 17.73 16.71 -2.34
C SER A 173 18.71 15.54 -2.64
N PRO A 174 18.57 14.83 -3.78
CA PRO A 174 19.26 13.57 -4.11
C PRO A 174 20.80 13.52 -4.15
N SER A 175 21.49 14.65 -4.13
CA SER A 175 22.93 14.76 -4.38
C SER A 175 23.83 14.42 -3.17
N LEU A 176 23.39 14.68 -1.94
CA LEU A 176 24.21 14.56 -0.72
C LEU A 176 24.35 13.10 -0.22
N TRP A 177 23.26 12.33 -0.28
CA TRP A 177 23.27 10.90 0.05
C TRP A 177 24.09 10.05 -0.93
N ARG A 178 24.17 10.47 -2.21
CA ARG A 178 24.89 9.73 -3.27
C ARG A 178 26.42 9.73 -3.07
N LYS A 179 26.94 10.65 -2.25
CA LYS A 179 28.36 10.75 -1.90
C LYS A 179 28.65 10.25 -0.47
N GLY A 180 27.84 9.36 0.09
CA GLY A 180 28.05 8.82 1.44
C GLY A 180 27.91 9.85 2.56
N GLY A 181 27.22 10.97 2.32
CA GLY A 181 27.06 12.06 3.29
C GLY A 181 28.17 13.13 3.24
N ALA A 182 28.99 13.17 2.19
CA ALA A 182 30.01 14.19 2.01
C ALA A 182 29.45 15.62 2.19
N GLY A 183 30.00 16.36 3.16
CA GLY A 183 29.58 17.72 3.51
C GLY A 183 28.35 17.81 4.42
N VAL A 184 27.89 16.69 4.98
CA VAL A 184 26.78 16.65 5.94
C VAL A 184 27.33 16.35 7.34
N VAL A 185 26.91 17.15 8.32
CA VAL A 185 27.15 16.88 9.74
C VAL A 185 25.96 16.12 10.30
N ILE A 186 26.19 14.92 10.81
CA ILE A 186 25.19 14.10 11.48
C ILE A 186 25.47 14.14 12.98
N ARG A 187 24.54 14.75 13.71
CA ARG A 187 24.52 14.76 15.16
C ARG A 187 23.80 13.52 15.66
N TRP A 188 24.36 12.85 16.66
CA TRP A 188 23.74 11.66 17.23
C TRP A 188 23.77 11.62 18.76
N THR A 189 22.81 10.93 19.36
CA THR A 189 22.76 10.63 20.79
C THR A 189 22.04 9.30 21.03
N ILE A 190 22.21 8.72 22.21
CA ILE A 190 21.39 7.59 22.68
C ILE A 190 20.40 8.12 23.69
N ALA A 191 19.11 7.96 23.40
CA ALA A 191 18.05 8.18 24.37
C ALA A 191 17.73 6.87 25.11
N ALA A 192 17.60 6.95 26.43
CA ALA A 192 17.11 5.82 27.21
C ALA A 192 15.58 5.72 27.05
N THR A 193 15.10 4.52 26.75
CA THR A 193 13.66 4.20 26.71
C THR A 193 13.40 2.91 27.46
N SER A 194 12.14 2.67 27.84
CA SER A 194 11.71 1.41 28.46
C SER A 194 11.79 0.21 27.50
N LEU A 195 12.02 0.42 26.20
CA LEU A 195 12.26 -0.62 25.19
C LEU A 195 13.74 -0.83 24.86
N GLY A 196 14.63 -0.17 25.60
CA GLY A 196 16.09 -0.23 25.43
C GLY A 196 16.69 1.08 24.90
N PRO A 197 18.02 1.09 24.65
CA PRO A 197 18.70 2.25 24.10
C PRO A 197 18.20 2.55 22.68
N LEU A 198 17.82 3.81 22.44
CA LEU A 198 17.36 4.28 21.15
C LEU A 198 18.34 5.30 20.58
N LEU A 199 19.00 4.94 19.49
CA LEU A 199 19.80 5.85 18.71
C LEU A 199 18.90 6.89 18.05
N VAL A 200 19.24 8.16 18.23
CA VAL A 200 18.63 9.29 17.53
C VAL A 200 19.73 10.03 16.80
N ALA A 201 19.60 10.18 15.48
CA ALA A 201 20.52 10.96 14.69
C ALA A 201 19.79 11.89 13.71
N ALA A 202 20.31 13.10 13.58
CA ALA A 202 19.73 14.14 12.74
C ALA A 202 20.81 14.92 11.99
N THR A 203 20.44 15.38 10.81
CA THR A 203 21.14 16.44 10.08
C THR A 203 20.62 17.80 10.54
N ASP A 204 21.08 18.88 9.90
CA ASP A 204 20.52 20.22 10.04
C ASP A 204 19.05 20.33 9.59
N LYS A 205 18.51 19.33 8.88
CA LYS A 205 17.14 19.37 8.34
C LYS A 205 16.15 18.44 9.02
N GLY A 206 16.62 17.47 9.78
CA GLY A 206 15.74 16.55 10.49
C GLY A 206 16.37 15.20 10.82
N LEU A 207 15.55 14.32 11.38
CA LEU A 207 15.91 12.96 11.75
C LEU A 207 16.29 12.14 10.50
N CYS A 208 17.51 11.61 10.49
CA CYS A 208 18.01 10.73 9.43
C CYS A 208 18.18 9.28 9.90
N ARG A 209 18.20 9.04 11.23
CA ARG A 209 18.19 7.71 11.83
C ARG A 209 17.48 7.73 13.19
N VAL A 210 16.56 6.78 13.38
CA VAL A 210 16.05 6.38 14.68
C VAL A 210 15.98 4.86 14.72
N SER A 211 16.72 4.23 15.62
CA SER A 211 16.89 2.77 15.67
C SER A 211 17.24 2.27 17.07
N PHE A 212 16.79 1.06 17.38
CA PHE A 212 17.17 0.38 18.62
C PHE A 212 18.46 -0.42 18.41
N ASP A 213 19.22 -0.63 19.48
CA ASP A 213 20.41 -1.49 19.50
C ASP A 213 21.50 -1.10 18.48
N GLU A 214 21.45 0.13 17.98
CA GLU A 214 22.49 0.71 17.14
C GLU A 214 23.22 1.82 17.90
N GLY A 215 24.47 2.04 17.51
CA GLY A 215 25.32 3.11 18.05
C GLY A 215 26.11 3.81 16.96
N GLU A 216 27.09 4.62 17.36
CA GLU A 216 27.94 5.40 16.46
C GLU A 216 28.56 4.58 15.32
N ALA A 217 29.04 3.36 15.61
CA ALA A 217 29.68 2.49 14.63
C ALA A 217 28.74 2.15 13.45
N ALA A 218 27.46 1.91 13.72
CA ALA A 218 26.45 1.64 12.69
C ALA A 218 26.18 2.89 11.84
N LEU A 219 26.18 4.08 12.46
CA LEU A 219 26.08 5.34 11.72
C LEU A 219 27.29 5.55 10.80
N ARG A 220 28.51 5.34 11.30
CA ARG A 220 29.75 5.48 10.51
C ARG A 220 29.78 4.54 9.32
N ALA A 221 29.36 3.28 9.52
CA ALA A 221 29.26 2.31 8.44
C ALA A 221 28.25 2.74 7.35
N ARG A 222 27.13 3.36 7.76
CA ARG A 222 26.05 3.79 6.86
C ARG A 222 26.33 5.11 6.15
N PHE A 223 27.04 6.02 6.82
CA PHE A 223 27.34 7.38 6.34
C PHE A 223 28.85 7.61 6.31
N GLN A 224 29.54 6.85 5.46
CA GLN A 224 31.00 6.75 5.45
C GLN A 224 31.73 8.08 5.21
N ASN A 225 31.08 9.05 4.55
CA ASN A 225 31.66 10.35 4.22
C ASN A 225 30.98 11.51 4.98
N ALA A 226 30.08 11.24 5.93
CA ALA A 226 29.50 12.26 6.78
C ALA A 226 30.39 12.55 7.99
N GLU A 227 30.34 13.80 8.47
CA GLU A 227 30.93 14.15 9.75
C GLU A 227 29.98 13.73 10.87
N ILE A 228 30.31 12.66 11.59
CA ILE A 228 29.49 12.14 12.69
C ILE A 228 30.02 12.66 14.01
N VAL A 229 29.19 13.42 14.72
CA VAL A 229 29.54 14.12 15.96
C VAL A 229 28.48 13.89 17.05
N PRO A 230 28.86 13.91 18.34
CA PRO A 230 27.90 13.89 19.44
C PRO A 230 26.90 15.06 19.34
N GLY A 231 25.62 14.80 19.61
CA GLY A 231 24.55 15.76 19.36
C GLY A 231 24.52 16.94 20.33
N GLY A 232 24.83 16.71 21.61
CA GLY A 232 24.79 17.73 22.66
C GLY A 232 23.43 18.43 22.77
N ALA A 233 23.44 19.70 23.20
CA ALA A 233 22.23 20.50 23.36
C ALA A 233 21.42 20.66 22.06
N ALA A 234 22.09 20.67 20.90
CA ALA A 234 21.45 20.86 19.60
C ALA A 234 20.54 19.68 19.18
N LEU A 235 20.69 18.50 19.80
CA LEU A 235 19.86 17.31 19.52
C LEU A 235 18.96 16.93 20.71
N ALA A 236 19.18 17.51 21.88
CA ALA A 236 18.55 17.09 23.13
C ALA A 236 17.02 17.11 23.05
N ASP A 237 16.43 18.21 22.55
CA ASP A 237 14.97 18.35 22.45
C ASP A 237 14.35 17.36 21.47
N LEU A 238 15.02 17.10 20.35
CA LEU A 238 14.56 16.16 19.34
C LEU A 238 14.63 14.72 19.87
N ALA A 239 15.73 14.37 20.56
CA ALA A 239 15.88 13.07 21.20
C ALA A 239 14.85 12.85 22.32
N ALA A 240 14.55 13.88 23.12
CA ALA A 240 13.52 13.82 24.15
C ALA A 240 12.12 13.58 23.56
N GLN A 241 11.77 14.25 22.46
CA GLN A 241 10.50 14.02 21.77
C GLN A 241 10.39 12.61 21.20
N VAL A 242 11.47 12.09 20.59
CA VAL A 242 11.50 10.71 20.09
C VAL A 242 11.43 9.69 21.25
N ALA A 243 12.08 9.96 22.38
CA ALA A 243 11.97 9.09 23.55
C ALA A 243 10.54 9.11 24.13
N ALA A 244 9.93 10.29 24.24
CA ALA A 244 8.54 10.44 24.67
C ALA A 244 7.57 9.71 23.73
N ALA A 245 7.86 9.62 22.44
CA ALA A 245 7.10 8.84 21.46
C ALA A 245 7.02 7.35 21.81
N VAL A 246 8.11 6.81 22.35
CA VAL A 246 8.18 5.41 22.76
C VAL A 246 7.33 5.20 24.00
N GLU A 247 7.42 6.11 24.97
CA GLU A 247 6.71 5.99 26.25
C GLU A 247 5.22 6.34 26.15
N SER A 248 4.85 7.31 25.32
CA SER A 248 3.49 7.86 25.19
C SER A 248 3.15 8.12 23.70
N PRO A 249 2.84 7.06 22.91
CA PRO A 249 2.66 7.14 21.46
C PRO A 249 1.37 7.85 21.01
N GLU A 250 0.50 8.24 21.95
CA GLU A 250 -0.75 8.98 21.73
C GLU A 250 -0.54 10.42 21.23
N ARG A 251 0.67 10.95 21.38
CA ARG A 251 1.01 12.27 20.86
C ARG A 251 1.31 12.18 19.37
N ASP A 252 0.61 12.96 18.57
CA ASP A 252 0.99 13.16 17.17
C ASP A 252 2.42 13.71 17.12
N ILE A 253 3.28 12.98 16.41
CA ILE A 253 4.69 13.31 16.27
C ILE A 253 4.92 13.76 14.83
N ASP A 254 4.96 15.07 14.69
CA ASP A 254 5.37 15.73 13.46
C ASP A 254 6.79 16.29 13.62
N LEU A 255 7.75 15.38 13.70
CA LEU A 255 9.16 15.73 13.76
C LEU A 255 9.74 15.89 12.34
N PRO A 256 10.66 16.83 12.14
CA PRO A 256 11.31 17.00 10.85
C PRO A 256 12.10 15.74 10.50
N LEU A 257 11.88 15.22 9.29
CA LEU A 257 12.59 14.05 8.77
C LEU A 257 13.57 14.47 7.68
N ASP A 258 14.70 13.78 7.64
CA ASP A 258 15.66 13.83 6.54
C ASP A 258 16.01 12.41 6.10
N VAL A 259 15.02 11.75 5.49
CA VAL A 259 15.09 10.34 5.10
C VAL A 259 15.08 10.21 3.58
N ARG A 260 15.72 9.13 3.10
CA ARG A 260 15.78 8.81 1.68
C ARG A 260 15.50 7.34 1.44
N GLY A 261 14.64 7.07 0.47
CA GLY A 261 14.39 5.73 -0.04
C GLY A 261 14.26 5.74 -1.56
N THR A 262 13.85 4.61 -2.12
CA THR A 262 13.22 4.61 -3.43
C THR A 262 11.88 5.33 -3.36
N ALA A 263 11.36 5.82 -4.49
CA ALA A 263 10.05 6.48 -4.52
C ALA A 263 8.94 5.60 -3.90
N PHE A 264 9.01 4.28 -4.10
CA PHE A 264 8.07 3.34 -3.49
C PHE A 264 8.26 3.23 -1.97
N GLN A 265 9.49 3.20 -1.47
CA GLN A 265 9.76 3.20 -0.03
C GLN A 265 9.25 4.47 0.64
N GLU A 266 9.53 5.64 0.06
CA GLU A 266 9.05 6.92 0.59
C GLU A 266 7.52 6.99 0.59
N ALA A 267 6.86 6.49 -0.46
CA ALA A 267 5.40 6.40 -0.50
C ALA A 267 4.83 5.46 0.59
N VAL A 268 5.48 4.32 0.84
CA VAL A 268 5.11 3.42 1.95
C VAL A 268 5.33 4.10 3.30
N TRP A 269 6.42 4.82 3.49
CA TRP A 269 6.70 5.53 4.74
C TRP A 269 5.71 6.66 5.01
N GLN A 270 5.29 7.39 3.97
CA GLN A 270 4.20 8.36 4.09
C GLN A 270 2.88 7.69 4.47
N ALA A 271 2.55 6.56 3.82
CA ALA A 271 1.37 5.79 4.17
C ALA A 271 1.41 5.27 5.61
N LEU A 272 2.60 4.92 6.14
CA LEU A 272 2.79 4.56 7.54
C LEU A 272 2.54 5.75 8.48
N ARG A 273 3.10 6.93 8.18
CA ARG A 273 2.86 8.15 8.99
C ARG A 273 1.39 8.56 9.03
N ALA A 274 0.64 8.25 7.98
CA ALA A 274 -0.79 8.52 7.91
C ALA A 274 -1.67 7.53 8.70
N ILE A 275 -1.10 6.46 9.28
CA ILE A 275 -1.87 5.54 10.13
C ILE A 275 -2.09 6.22 11.48
N PRO A 276 -3.35 6.44 11.92
CA PRO A 276 -3.63 7.05 13.22
C PRO A 276 -3.13 6.21 14.40
N PHE A 277 -3.01 6.85 15.56
CA PHE A 277 -2.82 6.15 16.83
C PHE A 277 -3.94 5.12 17.06
N GLY A 278 -3.58 3.94 17.58
CA GLY A 278 -4.53 2.86 17.85
C GLY A 278 -5.03 2.12 16.61
N GLU A 279 -4.51 2.44 15.42
CA GLU A 279 -4.88 1.78 14.18
C GLU A 279 -3.72 0.98 13.58
N THR A 280 -4.08 -0.04 12.80
CA THR A 280 -3.12 -0.83 12.02
C THR A 280 -3.50 -0.85 10.55
N ARG A 281 -2.53 -1.13 9.69
CA ARG A 281 -2.73 -1.40 8.27
C ARG A 281 -1.98 -2.65 7.85
N THR A 282 -2.57 -3.40 6.94
CA THR A 282 -1.94 -4.54 6.32
C THR A 282 -0.90 -4.10 5.29
N TYR A 283 0.11 -4.93 5.01
CA TYR A 283 1.05 -4.66 3.92
C TYR A 283 0.36 -4.48 2.56
N ARG A 284 -0.82 -5.10 2.37
CA ARG A 284 -1.62 -4.94 1.16
C ARG A 284 -2.22 -3.53 1.06
N GLU A 285 -2.77 -3.02 2.15
CA GLU A 285 -3.30 -1.65 2.21
C GLU A 285 -2.17 -0.63 2.05
N LEU A 286 -1.00 -0.87 2.65
CA LEU A 286 0.17 -0.03 2.45
C LEU A 286 0.67 -0.03 1.01
N ALA A 287 0.72 -1.19 0.36
CA ALA A 287 1.10 -1.31 -1.05
C ALA A 287 0.10 -0.56 -1.96
N ALA A 288 -1.21 -0.67 -1.66
CA ALA A 288 -2.24 0.06 -2.38
C ALA A 288 -2.15 1.57 -2.15
N ALA A 289 -1.95 2.02 -0.92
CA ALA A 289 -1.76 3.43 -0.57
C ALA A 289 -0.50 4.03 -1.22
N ALA A 290 0.56 3.23 -1.35
CA ALA A 290 1.79 3.57 -2.06
C ALA A 290 1.66 3.51 -3.60
N GLY A 291 0.46 3.24 -4.13
CA GLY A 291 0.17 3.26 -5.57
C GLY A 291 0.46 1.96 -6.34
N ASN A 292 0.81 0.87 -5.65
CA ASN A 292 0.99 -0.45 -6.27
C ASN A 292 0.38 -1.58 -5.40
N PRO A 293 -0.92 -1.90 -5.56
CA PRO A 293 -1.61 -2.91 -4.76
C PRO A 293 -1.03 -4.33 -4.83
N GLN A 294 -0.27 -4.65 -5.88
CA GLN A 294 0.36 -5.96 -6.06
C GLN A 294 1.71 -6.06 -5.32
N ALA A 295 2.32 -4.93 -4.96
CA ALA A 295 3.64 -4.85 -4.34
C ALA A 295 3.63 -5.15 -2.81
N VAL A 296 2.83 -6.12 -2.38
CA VAL A 296 2.65 -6.46 -0.94
C VAL A 296 3.98 -6.86 -0.28
N ARG A 297 4.78 -7.68 -0.94
CA ARG A 297 6.10 -8.09 -0.42
C ARG A 297 7.06 -6.89 -0.32
N ALA A 298 7.10 -6.06 -1.35
CA ALA A 298 7.95 -4.87 -1.38
C ALA A 298 7.52 -3.85 -0.31
N ALA A 299 6.22 -3.73 -0.01
CA ALA A 299 5.75 -2.90 1.10
C ALA A 299 6.25 -3.42 2.45
N GLY A 300 6.27 -4.74 2.65
CA GLY A 300 6.90 -5.37 3.82
C GLY A 300 8.40 -5.04 3.92
N THR A 301 9.14 -5.18 2.82
CA THR A 301 10.57 -4.80 2.75
C THR A 301 10.77 -3.31 3.05
N ALA A 302 9.94 -2.42 2.52
CA ALA A 302 9.99 -0.98 2.77
C ALA A 302 9.73 -0.64 4.25
N CYS A 303 8.80 -1.35 4.91
CA CYS A 303 8.56 -1.22 6.34
C CYS A 303 9.81 -1.63 7.15
N GLY A 304 10.49 -2.71 6.76
CA GLY A 304 11.73 -3.16 7.40
C GLY A 304 12.91 -2.21 7.15
N ALA A 305 12.94 -1.55 6.00
CA ALA A 305 13.97 -0.57 5.63
C ALA A 305 13.75 0.82 6.24
N ASN A 306 12.78 0.98 7.16
CA ASN A 306 12.47 2.25 7.79
C ASN A 306 13.69 2.86 8.51
N PRO A 307 14.18 4.04 8.08
CA PRO A 307 15.36 4.65 8.68
C PRO A 307 15.07 5.35 10.02
N VAL A 308 13.83 5.76 10.30
CA VAL A 308 13.47 6.52 11.52
C VAL A 308 12.29 5.85 12.21
N SER A 309 12.60 4.75 12.91
CA SER A 309 11.61 3.98 13.65
C SER A 309 10.90 4.82 14.70
N ILE A 310 9.70 4.40 15.09
CA ILE A 310 8.78 5.15 15.98
C ILE A 310 8.16 6.36 15.28
N VAL A 311 8.97 7.26 14.72
CA VAL A 311 8.49 8.47 14.02
C VAL A 311 7.81 8.13 12.70
N ILE A 312 8.39 7.20 11.93
CA ILE A 312 7.63 6.45 10.91
C ILE A 312 7.15 5.17 11.62
N PRO A 313 5.84 5.01 11.86
CA PRO A 313 5.32 3.98 12.77
C PRO A 313 5.18 2.62 12.06
N CYS A 314 6.30 2.03 11.64
CA CYS A 314 6.30 0.73 10.96
C CYS A 314 5.81 -0.43 11.84
N HIS A 315 5.74 -0.24 13.17
CA HIS A 315 5.09 -1.18 14.09
C HIS A 315 3.57 -1.28 13.85
N ARG A 316 2.91 -0.27 13.27
CA ARG A 316 1.48 -0.33 12.90
C ARG A 316 1.18 -1.17 11.65
N ALA A 317 2.20 -1.64 10.94
CA ALA A 317 2.04 -2.53 9.79
C ALA A 317 1.90 -4.01 10.18
N GLN A 318 1.03 -4.77 9.52
CA GLN A 318 0.82 -6.21 9.78
C GLN A 318 0.52 -7.05 8.53
N ARG A 319 0.51 -8.38 8.70
CA ARG A 319 0.01 -9.29 7.67
C ARG A 319 -1.51 -9.24 7.58
N ALA A 320 -2.06 -9.77 6.49
CA ALA A 320 -3.50 -9.78 6.24
C ALA A 320 -4.28 -10.71 7.20
N ASP A 321 -3.62 -11.70 7.77
CA ASP A 321 -4.18 -12.62 8.78
C ASP A 321 -4.10 -12.03 10.22
N GLY A 322 -3.70 -10.77 10.36
CA GLY A 322 -3.51 -10.12 11.66
C GLY A 322 -2.23 -10.53 12.38
N SER A 323 -1.48 -11.51 11.87
CA SER A 323 -0.25 -11.96 12.52
C SER A 323 0.82 -10.86 12.48
N MET A 324 1.52 -10.73 13.61
CA MET A 324 2.69 -9.88 13.70
C MET A 324 3.86 -10.60 13.02
N ALA A 325 4.28 -10.08 11.87
CA ALA A 325 5.52 -10.52 11.25
C ALA A 325 6.52 -9.38 11.21
N GLY A 326 7.80 -9.77 11.28
CA GLY A 326 8.97 -8.95 11.02
C GLY A 326 8.93 -7.54 11.61
N TYR A 327 9.69 -7.31 12.67
CA TYR A 327 10.08 -5.97 13.08
C TYR A 327 11.59 -5.90 13.07
N ALA A 328 12.16 -4.85 12.47
CA ALA A 328 13.61 -4.70 12.35
C ALA A 328 14.33 -4.78 13.71
N TRP A 329 13.60 -4.46 14.79
CA TRP A 329 14.12 -4.41 16.16
C TRP A 329 13.48 -5.45 17.10
N GLY A 330 12.89 -6.51 16.56
CA GLY A 330 12.31 -7.62 17.34
C GLY A 330 10.81 -7.51 17.61
N ILE A 331 10.11 -8.64 17.59
CA ILE A 331 8.65 -8.70 17.70
C ILE A 331 8.17 -8.17 19.06
N ASP A 332 8.89 -8.42 20.15
CA ASP A 332 8.49 -7.99 21.50
C ASP A 332 8.34 -6.46 21.60
N ARG A 333 9.23 -5.70 20.95
CA ARG A 333 9.13 -4.23 20.89
C ARG A 333 7.90 -3.78 20.11
N LYS A 334 7.59 -4.46 18.99
CA LYS A 334 6.40 -4.16 18.19
C LYS A 334 5.11 -4.42 18.96
N VAL A 335 5.05 -5.52 19.71
CA VAL A 335 3.92 -5.86 20.60
C VAL A 335 3.80 -4.81 21.70
N ALA A 336 4.90 -4.46 22.37
CA ALA A 336 4.88 -3.47 23.45
C ALA A 336 4.41 -2.08 22.97
N LEU A 337 4.86 -1.63 21.80
CA LEU A 337 4.40 -0.37 21.20
C LEU A 337 2.91 -0.40 20.87
N ARG A 338 2.43 -1.48 20.24
CA ARG A 338 1.00 -1.64 19.92
C ARG A 338 0.12 -1.69 21.16
N LYS A 339 0.57 -2.39 22.20
CA LYS A 339 -0.12 -2.44 23.48
C LYS A 339 -0.27 -1.05 24.10
N ARG A 340 0.76 -0.20 24.01
CA ARG A 340 0.68 1.22 24.44
C ARG A 340 -0.28 2.04 23.58
N GLU A 341 -0.47 1.64 22.33
CA GLU A 341 -1.46 2.23 21.42
C GLU A 341 -2.88 1.65 21.60
N GLY A 342 -3.09 0.72 22.54
CA GLY A 342 -4.38 0.07 22.74
C GLY A 342 -4.76 -0.95 21.66
N VAL A 343 -3.76 -1.45 20.91
CA VAL A 343 -3.92 -2.48 19.87
C VAL A 343 -3.39 -3.81 20.38
N GLU A 344 -4.21 -4.85 20.32
CA GLU A 344 -3.81 -6.24 20.64
C GLU A 344 -3.04 -6.92 19.49
#